data_AF-A0AA37P9J2-F1
#
_entry.id   AF-A0AA37P9J2-F1
#
_cell.length_a   1.000
_cell.length_b   1.000
_cell.length_c   1.000
_cell.angle_alpha   90.00
_cell.angle_beta   90.00
_cell.angle_gamma   90.00
#
_symmetry.space_group_name_H-M   'P 1'
#
loop_
_entity.id
_entity.type
_entity.pdbx_description
1 polymer ?
#
loop_
_entity_poly.entity_id
_entity_poly.type
_entity_poly.pdbx_seq_one_letter_code
_entity_poly.pdbx_strand_id
1 'polypeptide(L)'
;MSLMRARGDRQLYTRTGRQIFWLMHNMLQIQHTITNTPCPPEFDRWFNIIEQTLQPVEVLFLQVGRYISAGCSLLSRVMPITRSGDAERACAEYEQLLAECDQVELVMAEWMQAAPEYRIDPAPVYDHFWNSWRGARIKIHHMMILLTKVVEHAPDCPFDPEALQSRRDLCLQIIAATSRDVVDSIPKSLGGKAPDTDPQSPTAYFDAVRLIWPLSHVYIMPTAPSHLRAAAREALLRIGREKGILTALTPRAGGYHFPPETLKGIPIDELDESDGYLPRILPKAEAKRSVV
;
A
#
# COMPACT_ATOMS: atom_id res chain seq x y z
N MET A 1 16.11 -13.36 11.01
CA MET A 1 16.28 -14.26 9.85
C MET A 1 14.91 -14.58 9.27
N SER A 2 14.68 -14.42 7.96
CA SER A 2 13.38 -14.75 7.35
C SER A 2 13.27 -16.25 7.04
N LEU A 3 12.05 -16.79 7.10
CA LEU A 3 11.76 -18.19 6.72
C LEU A 3 12.21 -18.51 5.28
N MET A 4 12.17 -17.52 4.38
CA MET A 4 12.61 -17.66 2.99
C MET A 4 14.12 -17.90 2.91
N ARG A 5 14.92 -17.19 3.74
CA ARG A 5 16.36 -17.39 3.81
C ARG A 5 16.73 -18.77 4.37
N ALA A 6 15.99 -19.26 5.37
CA ALA A 6 16.21 -20.60 5.93
C ALA A 6 15.92 -21.73 4.94
N ARG A 7 14.99 -21.51 4.00
CA ARG A 7 14.59 -22.50 3.00
C ARG A 7 15.54 -22.58 1.79
N GLY A 8 16.28 -21.52 1.53
CA GLY A 8 17.28 -21.44 0.46
C GLY A 8 16.70 -21.40 -0.96
N ASP A 9 17.54 -21.00 -1.90
CA ASP A 9 17.16 -20.70 -3.27
C ASP A 9 16.62 -21.91 -4.06
N ARG A 10 17.01 -23.13 -3.66
CA ARG A 10 16.58 -24.37 -4.33
C ARG A 10 15.06 -24.50 -4.42
N GLN A 11 14.33 -23.93 -3.45
CA GLN A 11 12.87 -23.97 -3.44
C GLN A 11 12.26 -23.20 -4.61
N LEU A 12 12.92 -22.17 -5.14
CA LEU A 12 12.45 -21.37 -6.27
C LEU A 12 12.46 -22.14 -7.60
N TYR A 13 13.10 -23.30 -7.65
CA TYR A 13 13.07 -24.19 -8.82
C TYR A 13 11.91 -25.20 -8.78
N THR A 14 11.09 -25.17 -7.72
CA THR A 14 9.97 -26.09 -7.54
C THR A 14 8.64 -25.33 -7.53
N ARG A 15 7.57 -25.94 -8.04
CA ARG A 15 6.22 -25.33 -8.05
C ARG A 15 5.75 -24.98 -6.63
N THR A 16 5.85 -25.91 -5.69
CA THR A 16 5.43 -25.70 -4.30
C THR A 16 6.25 -24.62 -3.62
N GLY A 17 7.57 -24.59 -3.84
CA GLY A 17 8.43 -23.56 -3.28
C GLY A 17 8.08 -22.17 -3.80
N ARG A 18 7.72 -22.03 -5.08
CA ARG A 18 7.26 -20.76 -5.66
C ARG A 18 5.93 -20.27 -5.11
N GLN A 19 4.97 -21.16 -4.96
CA GLN A 19 3.68 -20.78 -4.37
C GLN A 19 3.86 -20.22 -2.96
N ILE A 20 4.72 -20.86 -2.15
CA ILE A 20 5.02 -20.38 -0.81
C ILE A 20 5.84 -19.08 -0.85
N PHE A 21 6.80 -18.97 -1.79
CA PHE A 21 7.55 -17.74 -2.01
C PHE A 21 6.60 -16.56 -2.24
N TRP A 22 5.69 -16.63 -3.21
CA TRP A 22 4.80 -15.50 -3.54
C TRP A 22 3.90 -15.07 -2.38
N LEU A 23 3.40 -16.04 -1.61
CA LEU A 23 2.60 -15.77 -0.40
C LEU A 23 3.44 -15.01 0.64
N MET A 24 4.62 -15.54 1.00
CA MET A 24 5.48 -14.97 2.02
C MET A 24 6.08 -13.63 1.58
N HIS A 25 6.50 -13.55 0.32
CA HIS A 25 7.10 -12.38 -0.29
C HIS A 25 6.13 -11.19 -0.26
N ASN A 26 4.88 -11.39 -0.68
CA ASN A 26 3.89 -10.32 -0.68
C ASN A 26 3.58 -9.82 0.74
N MET A 27 3.46 -10.72 1.73
CA MET A 27 3.28 -10.31 3.13
C MET A 27 4.45 -9.47 3.66
N LEU A 28 5.68 -9.87 3.33
CA LEU A 28 6.88 -9.13 3.71
C LEU A 28 6.95 -7.77 3.00
N GLN A 29 6.64 -7.71 1.70
CA GLN A 29 6.59 -6.46 0.95
C GLN A 29 5.58 -5.48 1.56
N ILE A 30 4.36 -5.94 1.84
CA ILE A 30 3.34 -5.16 2.53
C ILE A 30 3.90 -4.58 3.85
N GLN A 31 4.58 -5.40 4.65
CA GLN A 31 5.19 -4.96 5.91
C GLN A 31 6.30 -3.91 5.70
N HIS A 32 7.17 -4.10 4.71
CA HIS A 32 8.23 -3.15 4.37
C HIS A 32 7.65 -1.82 3.87
N THR A 33 6.62 -1.88 3.02
CA THR A 33 5.89 -0.70 2.58
C THR A 33 5.24 0.01 3.76
N ILE A 34 4.57 -0.70 4.68
CA ILE A 34 3.97 -0.09 5.89
C ILE A 34 5.03 0.61 6.74
N THR A 35 6.16 -0.06 6.97
CA THR A 35 7.21 0.45 7.85
C THR A 35 8.15 1.46 7.20
N ASN A 36 8.01 1.72 5.90
CA ASN A 36 8.92 2.57 5.10
C ASN A 36 10.37 2.09 5.19
N THR A 37 10.58 0.77 5.13
CA THR A 37 11.92 0.17 5.14
C THR A 37 12.20 -0.45 3.78
N PRO A 38 13.47 -0.46 3.32
CA PRO A 38 13.81 -1.13 2.08
C PRO A 38 13.52 -2.63 2.18
N CYS A 39 13.16 -3.24 1.06
CA CYS A 39 13.05 -4.69 1.00
C CYS A 39 14.44 -5.35 1.21
N PRO A 40 14.49 -6.60 1.68
CA PRO A 40 15.75 -7.32 1.85
C PRO A 40 16.48 -7.45 0.50
N PRO A 41 17.82 -7.28 0.47
CA PRO A 41 18.60 -7.36 -0.78
C PRO A 41 18.52 -8.73 -1.44
N GLU A 42 18.17 -9.78 -0.68
CA GLU A 42 17.94 -11.11 -1.25
C GLU A 42 16.76 -11.16 -2.23
N PHE A 43 15.83 -10.19 -2.18
CA PHE A 43 14.68 -10.16 -3.09
C PHE A 43 15.11 -10.03 -4.55
N ASP A 44 16.10 -9.20 -4.86
CA ASP A 44 16.60 -9.02 -6.23
C ASP A 44 17.19 -10.32 -6.77
N ARG A 45 17.98 -11.01 -5.94
CA ARG A 45 18.51 -12.34 -6.28
C ARG A 45 17.39 -13.34 -6.55
N TRP A 46 16.35 -13.36 -5.72
CA TRP A 46 15.22 -14.27 -5.90
C TRP A 46 14.39 -13.95 -7.13
N PHE A 47 14.14 -12.67 -7.41
CA PHE A 47 13.49 -12.22 -8.64
C PHE A 47 14.27 -12.64 -9.89
N ASN A 48 15.60 -12.51 -9.87
CA ASN A 48 16.44 -12.92 -11.00
C ASN A 48 16.38 -14.44 -11.23
N ILE A 49 16.34 -15.25 -10.16
CA ILE A 49 16.14 -16.71 -10.29
C ILE A 49 14.78 -17.02 -10.91
N ILE A 50 13.72 -16.35 -10.44
CA ILE A 50 12.35 -16.54 -10.94
C ILE A 50 12.26 -16.11 -12.41
N GLU A 51 12.84 -14.98 -12.79
CA GLU A 51 12.87 -14.48 -14.16
C GLU A 51 13.52 -15.46 -15.13
N GLN A 52 14.66 -16.07 -14.74
CA GLN A 52 15.36 -17.08 -15.55
C GLN A 52 14.52 -18.32 -15.83
N THR A 53 13.50 -18.58 -15.02
CA THR A 53 12.69 -19.78 -15.07
C THR A 53 11.20 -19.43 -15.00
N LEU A 54 10.83 -18.28 -15.57
CA LEU A 54 9.54 -17.63 -15.38
C LEU A 54 8.38 -18.47 -15.92
N GLN A 55 7.35 -18.67 -15.10
CA GLN A 55 6.09 -19.27 -15.57
C GLN A 55 5.12 -18.15 -16.01
N PRO A 56 4.31 -18.35 -17.05
CA PRO A 56 3.39 -17.32 -17.56
C PRO A 56 2.45 -16.71 -16.51
N VAL A 57 2.02 -17.51 -15.53
CA VAL A 57 1.15 -17.05 -14.43
C VAL A 57 1.86 -16.09 -13.45
N GLU A 58 3.20 -16.09 -13.43
CA GLU A 58 4.01 -15.37 -12.45
C GLU A 58 4.52 -14.02 -12.97
N VAL A 59 4.30 -13.71 -14.25
CA VAL A 59 4.80 -12.48 -14.89
C VAL A 59 4.28 -11.25 -14.13
N LEU A 60 2.97 -11.18 -13.85
CA LEU A 60 2.42 -10.08 -13.06
C LEU A 60 3.06 -10.01 -11.67
N PHE A 61 3.25 -11.15 -11.01
CA PHE A 61 3.77 -11.20 -9.64
C PHE A 61 5.20 -10.66 -9.56
N LEU A 62 6.01 -11.00 -10.57
CA LEU A 62 7.38 -10.49 -10.70
C LEU A 62 7.40 -8.98 -10.91
N GLN A 63 6.55 -8.45 -11.79
CA GLN A 63 6.55 -7.01 -12.10
C GLN A 63 6.00 -6.17 -10.94
N VAL A 64 4.90 -6.60 -10.33
CA VAL A 64 4.39 -6.00 -9.09
C VAL A 64 5.42 -6.09 -7.97
N GLY A 65 6.09 -7.25 -7.84
CA GLY A 65 7.17 -7.45 -6.88
C GLY A 65 8.31 -6.44 -7.05
N ARG A 66 8.81 -6.27 -8.28
CA ARG A 66 9.87 -5.30 -8.60
C ARG A 66 9.43 -3.87 -8.32
N TYR A 67 8.23 -3.49 -8.75
CA TYR A 67 7.67 -2.16 -8.48
C TYR A 67 7.63 -1.86 -6.99
N ILE A 68 7.08 -2.78 -6.18
CA ILE A 68 6.94 -2.57 -4.73
C ILE A 68 8.32 -2.53 -4.05
N SER A 69 9.28 -3.36 -4.48
CA SER A 69 10.65 -3.32 -3.94
C SER A 69 11.33 -1.98 -4.21
N ALA A 70 11.22 -1.46 -5.43
CA ALA A 70 11.73 -0.14 -5.78
C ALA A 70 11.01 0.97 -4.99
N GLY A 71 9.68 0.87 -4.86
CA GLY A 71 8.87 1.74 -4.03
C GLY A 71 9.29 1.75 -2.56
N CYS A 72 9.58 0.59 -1.96
CA CYS A 72 10.07 0.49 -0.58
C CYS A 72 11.43 1.18 -0.42
N SER A 73 12.33 1.03 -1.39
CA SER A 73 13.61 1.75 -1.40
C SER A 73 13.38 3.27 -1.41
N LEU A 74 12.55 3.76 -2.34
CA LEU A 74 12.21 5.18 -2.44
C LEU A 74 11.57 5.70 -1.14
N LEU A 75 10.55 5.01 -0.62
CA LEU A 75 9.86 5.38 0.61
C LEU A 75 10.81 5.46 1.82
N SER A 76 11.81 4.57 1.90
CA SER A 76 12.79 4.59 2.99
C SER A 76 13.67 5.83 3.01
N ARG A 77 13.84 6.48 1.86
CA ARG A 77 14.60 7.73 1.70
C ARG A 77 13.72 8.97 1.83
N VAL A 78 12.53 8.95 1.24
CA VAL A 78 11.59 10.08 1.27
C VAL A 78 11.01 10.28 2.68
N MET A 79 10.66 9.21 3.38
CA MET A 79 10.03 9.27 4.70
C MET A 79 10.79 10.08 5.76
N PRO A 80 12.11 9.89 5.98
CA PRO A 80 12.84 10.68 6.97
C PRO A 80 12.90 12.18 6.61
N ILE A 81 13.01 12.52 5.32
CA ILE A 81 13.05 13.92 4.85
C ILE A 81 11.71 14.60 5.14
N THR A 82 10.60 14.00 4.72
CA THR A 82 9.26 14.59 4.90
C THR A 82 8.83 14.62 6.36
N ARG A 83 9.22 13.62 7.17
CA ARG A 83 8.91 13.59 8.60
C ARG A 83 9.65 14.66 9.39
N SER A 84 10.89 14.95 9.03
CA SER A 84 11.70 15.96 9.72
C SER A 84 11.46 17.38 9.18
N GLY A 85 10.89 17.51 7.97
CA GLY A 85 10.79 18.80 7.30
C GLY A 85 12.14 19.35 6.86
N ASP A 86 13.11 18.47 6.61
CA ASP A 86 14.48 18.84 6.23
C ASP A 86 14.50 19.42 4.81
N ALA A 87 14.30 20.73 4.72
CA ALA A 87 14.19 21.48 3.47
C ALA A 87 15.50 21.47 2.66
N GLU A 88 16.64 21.56 3.34
CA GLU A 88 17.96 21.54 2.68
C GLU A 88 18.16 20.20 1.97
N ARG A 89 17.96 19.10 2.70
CA ARG A 89 18.09 17.76 2.12
C ARG A 89 17.01 17.47 1.08
N ALA A 90 15.78 17.94 1.30
CA ALA A 90 14.70 17.81 0.33
C ALA A 90 15.08 18.46 -1.00
N CYS A 91 15.57 19.71 -0.97
CA CYS A 91 16.00 20.42 -2.17
C CYS A 91 17.18 19.72 -2.86
N ALA A 92 18.16 19.22 -2.09
CA ALA A 92 19.34 18.56 -2.64
C ALA A 92 19.01 17.20 -3.30
N GLU A 93 18.06 16.43 -2.76
CA GLU A 93 17.71 15.10 -3.28
C GLU A 93 16.46 15.10 -4.21
N TYR A 94 15.76 16.23 -4.36
CA TYR A 94 14.43 16.28 -5.00
C TYR A 94 14.41 15.67 -6.39
N GLU A 95 15.27 16.14 -7.29
CA GLU A 95 15.31 15.70 -8.69
C GLU A 95 15.62 14.21 -8.81
N GLN A 96 16.54 13.71 -7.97
CA GLN A 96 16.90 12.29 -7.97
C GLN A 96 15.73 11.41 -7.49
N LEU A 97 15.10 11.78 -6.37
CA LEU A 97 13.95 11.06 -5.84
C LEU A 97 12.75 11.10 -6.79
N LEU A 98 12.57 12.23 -7.48
CA LEU A 98 11.58 12.42 -8.52
C LEU A 98 11.84 11.49 -9.73
N ALA A 99 13.07 11.49 -10.25
CA ALA A 99 13.46 10.63 -11.36
C ALA A 99 13.31 9.13 -11.02
N GLU A 100 13.65 8.73 -9.79
CA GLU A 100 13.44 7.34 -9.33
C GLU A 100 11.94 6.98 -9.28
N CYS A 101 11.08 7.88 -8.79
CA CYS A 101 9.64 7.68 -8.81
C CYS A 101 9.11 7.51 -10.24
N ASP A 102 9.55 8.38 -11.16
CA ASP A 102 9.10 8.39 -12.55
C ASP A 102 9.59 7.16 -13.31
N GLN A 103 10.82 6.72 -13.05
CA GLN A 103 11.36 5.50 -13.63
C GLN A 103 10.55 4.27 -13.22
N VAL A 104 10.16 4.16 -11.94
CA VAL A 104 9.37 3.03 -11.44
C VAL A 104 7.97 3.01 -12.06
N GLU A 105 7.33 4.17 -12.25
CA GLU A 105 6.07 4.29 -12.96
C GLU A 105 6.21 3.94 -14.44
N LEU A 106 7.25 4.44 -15.12
CA LEU A 106 7.50 4.21 -16.54
C LEU A 106 7.67 2.73 -16.84
N VAL A 107 8.52 2.02 -16.08
CA VAL A 107 8.77 0.57 -16.26
C VAL A 107 7.48 -0.23 -16.14
N MET A 108 6.64 0.10 -15.15
CA MET A 108 5.35 -0.58 -14.99
C MET A 108 4.39 -0.23 -16.12
N ALA A 109 4.34 1.03 -16.55
CA ALA A 109 3.48 1.48 -17.64
C ALA A 109 3.84 0.82 -18.98
N GLU A 110 5.13 0.79 -19.33
CA GLU A 110 5.66 0.13 -20.52
C GLU A 110 5.34 -1.37 -20.51
N TRP A 111 5.58 -2.04 -19.38
CA TRP A 111 5.22 -3.45 -19.24
C TRP A 111 3.72 -3.69 -19.43
N MET A 112 2.88 -2.88 -18.78
CA MET A 112 1.43 -3.00 -18.91
C MET A 112 0.95 -2.73 -20.34
N GLN A 113 1.63 -1.89 -21.11
CA GLN A 113 1.32 -1.66 -22.53
C GLN A 113 1.72 -2.85 -23.39
N ALA A 114 2.88 -3.47 -23.11
CA ALA A 114 3.39 -4.63 -23.82
C ALA A 114 2.61 -5.93 -23.51
N ALA A 115 1.94 -6.00 -22.35
CA ALA A 115 1.24 -7.20 -21.90
C ALA A 115 -0.24 -6.91 -21.53
N PRO A 116 -1.08 -6.48 -22.49
CA PRO A 116 -2.46 -6.08 -22.24
C PRO A 116 -3.34 -7.23 -21.72
N GLU A 117 -2.97 -8.49 -21.95
CA GLU A 117 -3.67 -9.68 -21.47
C GLU A 117 -3.75 -9.74 -19.94
N TYR A 118 -2.82 -9.11 -19.21
CA TYR A 118 -2.87 -9.04 -17.75
C TYR A 118 -3.81 -7.94 -17.22
N ARG A 119 -4.42 -7.15 -18.12
CA ARG A 119 -5.42 -6.12 -17.79
C ARG A 119 -6.86 -6.65 -17.87
N ILE A 120 -7.10 -7.79 -18.53
CA ILE A 120 -8.44 -8.29 -18.83
C ILE A 120 -8.79 -9.44 -17.89
N ASP A 121 -9.84 -9.20 -17.09
CA ASP A 121 -10.54 -10.16 -16.20
C ASP A 121 -9.65 -11.22 -15.54
N PRO A 122 -8.82 -10.81 -14.58
CA PRO A 122 -7.79 -11.68 -14.10
C PRO A 122 -8.36 -12.48 -12.92
N ALA A 123 -8.16 -13.81 -12.92
CA ALA A 123 -8.52 -14.68 -11.79
C ALA A 123 -8.17 -14.06 -10.42
N PRO A 124 -8.88 -14.38 -9.31
CA PRO A 124 -8.76 -13.69 -8.02
C PRO A 124 -7.33 -13.53 -7.46
N VAL A 125 -6.41 -14.41 -7.85
CA VAL A 125 -4.98 -14.29 -7.50
C VAL A 125 -4.35 -13.02 -8.05
N TYR A 126 -4.71 -12.58 -9.24
CA TYR A 126 -4.16 -11.39 -9.88
C TYR A 126 -4.73 -10.10 -9.29
N ASP A 127 -6.01 -10.09 -8.91
CA ASP A 127 -6.63 -8.94 -8.22
C ASP A 127 -5.88 -8.58 -6.93
N HIS A 128 -5.43 -9.60 -6.20
CA HIS A 128 -4.57 -9.41 -5.03
C HIS A 128 -3.28 -8.64 -5.34
N PHE A 129 -2.57 -9.06 -6.39
CA PHE A 129 -1.32 -8.40 -6.79
C PHE A 129 -1.58 -7.01 -7.36
N TRP A 130 -2.64 -6.83 -8.13
CA TRP A 130 -3.05 -5.52 -8.62
C TRP A 130 -3.37 -4.57 -7.48
N ASN A 131 -4.13 -5.02 -6.49
CA ASN A 131 -4.44 -4.21 -5.32
C ASN A 131 -3.19 -3.97 -4.44
N SER A 132 -2.25 -4.91 -4.38
CA SER A 132 -0.94 -4.71 -3.75
C SER A 132 -0.11 -3.62 -4.47
N TRP A 133 -0.14 -3.59 -5.80
CA TRP A 133 0.50 -2.52 -6.56
C TRP A 133 -0.19 -1.18 -6.32
N ARG A 134 -1.52 -1.13 -6.41
CA ARG A 134 -2.33 0.09 -6.22
C ARG A 134 -2.11 0.71 -4.85
N GLY A 135 -2.09 -0.09 -3.78
CA GLY A 135 -1.82 0.43 -2.43
C GLY A 135 -0.42 1.03 -2.28
N ALA A 136 0.61 0.42 -2.89
CA ALA A 136 1.97 0.96 -2.88
C ALA A 136 2.03 2.26 -3.68
N ARG A 137 1.41 2.28 -4.86
CA ARG A 137 1.32 3.45 -5.74
C ARG A 137 0.67 4.64 -5.03
N ILE A 138 -0.47 4.45 -4.37
CA ILE A 138 -1.12 5.50 -3.56
C ILE A 138 -0.13 6.08 -2.53
N LYS A 139 0.59 5.21 -1.80
CA LYS A 139 1.54 5.64 -0.80
C LYS A 139 2.71 6.43 -1.38
N ILE A 140 3.31 5.93 -2.46
CA ILE A 140 4.45 6.58 -3.13
C ILE A 140 4.06 7.99 -3.56
N HIS A 141 2.94 8.13 -4.29
CA HIS A 141 2.49 9.44 -4.77
C HIS A 141 2.07 10.38 -3.63
N HIS A 142 1.49 9.86 -2.55
CA HIS A 142 1.24 10.66 -1.35
C HIS A 142 2.56 11.23 -0.79
N MET A 143 3.57 10.38 -0.63
CA MET A 143 4.87 10.80 -0.11
C MET A 143 5.59 11.79 -1.04
N MET A 144 5.42 11.66 -2.35
CA MET A 144 5.96 12.63 -3.32
C MET A 144 5.26 13.99 -3.22
N ILE A 145 3.96 14.05 -2.93
CA ILE A 145 3.27 15.32 -2.63
C ILE A 145 3.88 15.96 -1.37
N LEU A 146 4.10 15.17 -0.32
CA LEU A 146 4.70 15.68 0.93
C LEU A 146 6.12 16.21 0.69
N LEU A 147 6.95 15.47 -0.05
CA LEU A 147 8.31 15.90 -0.41
C LEU A 147 8.28 17.21 -1.21
N THR A 148 7.42 17.28 -2.23
CA THR A 148 7.27 18.47 -3.06
C THR A 148 6.88 19.69 -2.23
N LYS A 149 6.03 19.51 -1.20
CA LYS A 149 5.68 20.60 -0.27
C LYS A 149 6.82 21.06 0.62
N VAL A 150 7.67 20.13 1.09
CA VAL A 150 8.86 20.50 1.87
C VAL A 150 9.78 21.37 1.02
N VAL A 151 9.99 21.00 -0.24
CA VAL A 151 10.77 21.78 -1.22
C VAL A 151 10.12 23.13 -1.51
N GLU A 152 8.81 23.16 -1.76
CA GLU A 152 8.04 24.40 -2.04
C GLU A 152 8.15 25.44 -0.92
N HIS A 153 8.29 25.00 0.33
CA HIS A 153 8.42 25.87 1.50
C HIS A 153 9.87 26.08 1.95
N ALA A 154 10.86 25.57 1.21
CA ALA A 154 12.26 25.81 1.51
C ALA A 154 12.61 27.30 1.34
N PRO A 155 13.45 27.87 2.23
CA PRO A 155 14.07 29.17 1.98
C PRO A 155 14.84 29.11 0.65
N ASP A 156 14.63 30.10 -0.21
CA ASP A 156 15.27 30.20 -1.53
C ASP A 156 15.08 28.94 -2.40
N CYS A 157 13.87 28.38 -2.40
CA CYS A 157 13.51 27.21 -3.22
C CYS A 157 14.07 27.34 -4.66
N PRO A 158 14.93 26.40 -5.11
CA PRO A 158 15.60 26.52 -6.39
C PRO A 158 14.73 26.06 -7.57
N PHE A 159 13.51 25.58 -7.30
CA PHE A 159 12.63 25.00 -8.30
C PHE A 159 11.51 25.96 -8.70
N ASP A 160 11.10 25.84 -9.95
CA ASP A 160 9.98 26.60 -10.49
C ASP A 160 8.65 26.24 -9.79
N PRO A 161 7.90 27.22 -9.24
CA PRO A 161 6.64 26.95 -8.56
C PRO A 161 5.58 26.27 -9.44
N GLU A 162 5.53 26.57 -10.74
CA GLU A 162 4.57 25.95 -11.67
C GLU A 162 4.89 24.46 -11.89
N ALA A 163 6.17 24.12 -12.00
CA ALA A 163 6.62 22.73 -12.06
C ALA A 163 6.25 21.95 -10.77
N LEU A 164 6.47 22.54 -9.59
CA LEU A 164 6.10 21.92 -8.31
C LEU A 164 4.58 21.69 -8.20
N GLN A 165 3.78 22.69 -8.60
CA GLN A 165 2.33 22.59 -8.63
C GLN A 165 1.86 21.49 -9.59
N SER A 166 2.40 21.47 -10.81
CA SER A 166 2.11 20.45 -11.82
C SER A 166 2.43 19.04 -11.31
N ARG A 167 3.55 18.88 -10.56
CA ARG A 167 3.90 17.61 -9.94
C ARG A 167 2.87 17.18 -8.90
N ARG A 168 2.42 18.09 -8.03
CA ARG A 168 1.38 17.79 -7.03
C ARG A 168 0.07 17.37 -7.72
N ASP A 169 -0.33 18.06 -8.78
CA ASP A 169 -1.56 17.75 -9.52
C ASP A 169 -1.50 16.38 -10.20
N LEU A 170 -0.36 16.03 -10.81
CA LEU A 170 -0.15 14.69 -11.36
C LEU A 170 -0.29 13.60 -10.29
N CYS A 171 0.38 13.77 -9.14
CA CYS A 171 0.28 12.80 -8.04
C CYS A 171 -1.16 12.68 -7.51
N LEU A 172 -1.90 13.78 -7.39
CA LEU A 172 -3.31 13.77 -6.99
C LEU A 172 -4.19 13.01 -7.99
N GLN A 173 -3.99 13.22 -9.30
CA GLN A 173 -4.71 12.49 -10.34
C GLN A 173 -4.44 10.99 -10.27
N ILE A 174 -3.17 10.61 -10.09
CA ILE A 174 -2.76 9.20 -9.94
C ILE A 174 -3.41 8.59 -8.69
N ILE A 175 -3.37 9.27 -7.54
CA ILE A 175 -4.00 8.79 -6.30
C ILE A 175 -5.50 8.64 -6.48
N ALA A 176 -6.17 9.61 -7.12
CA ALA A 176 -7.62 9.55 -7.34
C ALA A 176 -8.03 8.37 -8.23
N ALA A 177 -7.34 8.19 -9.37
CA ALA A 177 -7.59 7.06 -10.27
C ALA A 177 -7.30 5.71 -9.57
N THR A 178 -6.14 5.60 -8.93
CA THR A 178 -5.72 4.36 -8.25
C THR A 178 -6.63 4.01 -7.07
N SER A 179 -7.09 5.01 -6.31
CA SER A 179 -8.03 4.80 -5.20
C SER A 179 -9.41 4.36 -5.71
N ARG A 180 -9.84 4.88 -6.86
CA ARG A 180 -11.10 4.47 -7.51
C ARG A 180 -11.02 3.00 -7.90
N ASP A 181 -9.93 2.58 -8.54
CA ASP A 181 -9.75 1.18 -8.92
C ASP A 181 -9.78 0.23 -7.70
N VAL A 182 -9.18 0.63 -6.57
CA VAL A 182 -9.24 -0.15 -5.32
C VAL A 182 -10.68 -0.25 -4.84
N VAL A 183 -11.43 0.87 -4.79
CA VAL A 183 -12.82 0.89 -4.33
C VAL A 183 -13.75 0.12 -5.26
N ASP A 184 -13.56 0.23 -6.57
CA ASP A 184 -14.35 -0.49 -7.57
C ASP A 184 -14.08 -2.00 -7.52
N SER A 185 -12.92 -2.42 -7.01
CA SER A 185 -12.59 -3.84 -6.77
C SER A 185 -13.23 -4.44 -5.51
N ILE A 186 -13.93 -3.64 -4.68
CA ILE A 186 -14.56 -4.14 -3.45
C ILE A 186 -15.74 -5.07 -3.82
N PRO A 187 -15.77 -6.31 -3.32
CA PRO A 187 -16.87 -7.25 -3.53
C PRO A 187 -18.19 -6.76 -2.93
N LYS A 188 -19.32 -7.16 -3.52
CA LYS A 188 -20.67 -6.85 -3.00
C LYS A 188 -20.86 -7.30 -1.54
N SER A 189 -20.32 -8.45 -1.15
CA SER A 189 -20.34 -8.95 0.22
C SER A 189 -19.61 -8.05 1.22
N LEU A 190 -18.73 -7.16 0.75
CA LEU A 190 -18.03 -6.16 1.55
C LEU A 190 -18.55 -4.73 1.30
N GLY A 191 -19.71 -4.59 0.67
CA GLY A 191 -20.37 -3.31 0.42
C GLY A 191 -19.94 -2.59 -0.86
N GLY A 192 -19.19 -3.25 -1.74
CA GLY A 192 -18.78 -2.69 -3.03
C GLY A 192 -19.67 -3.10 -4.21
N LYS A 193 -19.11 -2.98 -5.42
CA LYS A 193 -19.81 -3.28 -6.68
C LYS A 193 -19.25 -4.48 -7.43
N ALA A 194 -18.03 -4.90 -7.10
CA ALA A 194 -17.38 -6.04 -7.75
C ALA A 194 -18.18 -7.33 -7.47
N PRO A 195 -18.22 -8.27 -8.42
CA PRO A 195 -18.83 -9.57 -8.19
C PRO A 195 -18.15 -10.27 -7.01
N ASP A 196 -18.93 -10.97 -6.19
CA ASP A 196 -18.36 -11.83 -5.16
C ASP A 196 -17.81 -13.11 -5.81
N THR A 197 -16.57 -13.46 -5.48
CA THR A 197 -16.07 -14.82 -5.66
C THR A 197 -16.72 -15.68 -4.58
N ASP A 198 -17.81 -16.40 -4.90
CA ASP A 198 -18.62 -17.22 -3.99
C ASP A 198 -18.59 -16.77 -2.51
N PRO A 199 -19.56 -15.96 -2.04
CA PRO A 199 -19.56 -15.36 -0.70
C PRO A 199 -19.45 -16.34 0.47
N GLN A 200 -19.78 -17.62 0.25
CA GLN A 200 -19.76 -18.68 1.26
C GLN A 200 -18.47 -19.51 1.22
N SER A 201 -17.61 -19.29 0.23
CA SER A 201 -16.32 -19.94 0.13
C SER A 201 -15.36 -19.43 1.23
N PRO A 202 -14.50 -20.29 1.80
CA PRO A 202 -13.35 -19.84 2.59
C PRO A 202 -12.49 -18.79 1.86
N THR A 203 -12.53 -18.77 0.52
CA THR A 203 -11.87 -17.78 -0.34
C THR A 203 -12.34 -16.35 -0.05
N ALA A 204 -13.63 -16.14 0.27
CA ALA A 204 -14.16 -14.82 0.58
C ALA A 204 -13.52 -14.19 1.84
N TYR A 205 -13.08 -15.01 2.80
CA TYR A 205 -12.30 -14.54 3.94
C TYR A 205 -10.90 -14.07 3.52
N PHE A 206 -10.22 -14.85 2.67
CA PHE A 206 -8.89 -14.47 2.17
C PHE A 206 -8.94 -13.22 1.29
N ASP A 207 -9.98 -13.07 0.47
CA ASP A 207 -10.16 -11.88 -0.35
C ASP A 207 -10.42 -10.64 0.51
N ALA A 208 -11.18 -10.79 1.61
CA ALA A 208 -11.31 -9.74 2.61
C ALA A 208 -9.96 -9.34 3.23
N VAL A 209 -9.12 -10.30 3.64
CA VAL A 209 -7.78 -10.05 4.19
C VAL A 209 -6.89 -9.28 3.22
N ARG A 210 -6.93 -9.65 1.93
CA ARG A 210 -6.12 -9.05 0.86
C ARG A 210 -6.49 -7.59 0.59
N LEU A 211 -7.75 -7.23 0.80
CA LEU A 211 -8.25 -5.86 0.63
C LEU A 211 -7.93 -4.94 1.81
N ILE A 212 -7.58 -5.47 2.99
CA ILE A 212 -7.32 -4.64 4.18
C ILE A 212 -6.25 -3.58 3.90
N TRP A 213 -5.12 -4.00 3.35
CA TRP A 213 -3.98 -3.11 3.12
C TRP A 213 -4.23 -2.00 2.08
N PRO A 214 -4.72 -2.29 0.86
CA PRO A 214 -5.02 -1.25 -0.12
C PRO A 214 -6.15 -0.32 0.36
N LEU A 215 -7.20 -0.84 1.00
CA LEU A 215 -8.26 -0.02 1.58
C LEU A 215 -7.74 0.86 2.72
N SER A 216 -6.82 0.34 3.53
CA SER A 216 -6.16 1.14 4.58
C SER A 216 -5.42 2.32 3.97
N HIS A 217 -4.70 2.14 2.86
CA HIS A 217 -4.02 3.23 2.16
C HIS A 217 -5.00 4.27 1.63
N VAL A 218 -6.10 3.84 1.01
CA VAL A 218 -7.13 4.77 0.56
C VAL A 218 -7.69 5.55 1.75
N TYR A 219 -8.07 4.88 2.84
CA TYR A 219 -8.68 5.52 4.01
C TYR A 219 -7.76 6.52 4.72
N ILE A 220 -6.52 6.12 5.02
CA ILE A 220 -5.62 6.90 5.89
C ILE A 220 -4.94 8.07 5.16
N MET A 221 -4.80 8.02 3.83
CA MET A 221 -4.09 9.05 3.09
C MET A 221 -5.01 10.24 2.80
N PRO A 222 -4.73 11.43 3.36
CA PRO A 222 -5.61 12.59 3.19
C PRO A 222 -5.62 13.16 1.76
N THR A 223 -4.65 12.77 0.93
CA THR A 223 -4.61 13.12 -0.50
C THR A 223 -5.56 12.27 -1.36
N ALA A 224 -6.16 11.21 -0.81
CA ALA A 224 -7.20 10.46 -1.50
C ALA A 224 -8.54 11.21 -1.45
N PRO A 225 -9.36 11.18 -2.52
CA PRO A 225 -10.66 11.84 -2.51
C PRO A 225 -11.58 11.37 -1.37
N SER A 226 -12.19 12.32 -0.66
CA SER A 226 -13.00 12.07 0.56
C SER A 226 -14.07 10.98 0.41
N HIS A 227 -14.80 10.97 -0.71
CA HIS A 227 -15.82 9.96 -1.01
C HIS A 227 -15.22 8.54 -1.15
N LEU A 228 -14.01 8.41 -1.69
CA LEU A 228 -13.31 7.11 -1.80
C LEU A 228 -12.76 6.68 -0.44
N ARG A 229 -12.27 7.64 0.37
CA ARG A 229 -11.86 7.39 1.77
C ARG A 229 -13.03 6.85 2.60
N ALA A 230 -14.21 7.44 2.45
CA ALA A 230 -15.43 7.00 3.12
C ALA A 230 -15.85 5.59 2.69
N ALA A 231 -15.81 5.28 1.40
CA ALA A 231 -16.09 3.94 0.88
C ALA A 231 -15.09 2.90 1.40
N ALA A 232 -13.80 3.24 1.42
CA ALA A 232 -12.75 2.36 1.95
C ALA A 232 -12.94 2.10 3.46
N ARG A 233 -13.30 3.13 4.23
CA ARG A 233 -13.64 3.01 5.66
C ARG A 233 -14.79 2.05 5.88
N GLU A 234 -15.89 2.21 5.15
CA GLU A 234 -17.06 1.34 5.28
C GLU A 234 -16.71 -0.13 4.99
N ALA A 235 -15.96 -0.39 3.92
CA ALA A 235 -15.49 -1.74 3.61
C ALA A 235 -14.59 -2.33 4.72
N LEU A 236 -13.65 -1.54 5.26
CA LEU A 236 -12.82 -1.94 6.39
C LEU A 236 -13.63 -2.26 7.65
N LEU A 237 -14.67 -1.47 7.95
CA LEU A 237 -15.59 -1.73 9.07
C LEU A 237 -16.33 -3.06 8.89
N ARG A 238 -16.80 -3.37 7.68
CA ARG A 238 -17.45 -4.65 7.37
C ARG A 238 -16.49 -5.82 7.49
N ILE A 239 -15.28 -5.70 6.94
CA ILE A 239 -14.23 -6.72 7.10
C ILE A 239 -13.96 -6.98 8.60
N GLY A 240 -13.85 -5.92 9.39
CA GLY A 240 -13.60 -6.05 10.82
C GLY A 240 -14.75 -6.66 11.61
N ARG A 241 -15.98 -6.17 11.41
CA ARG A 241 -17.16 -6.54 12.21
C ARG A 241 -17.80 -7.84 11.74
N GLU A 242 -17.94 -8.02 10.42
CA GLU A 242 -18.70 -9.14 9.85
C GLU A 242 -17.81 -10.36 9.59
N LYS A 243 -16.52 -10.15 9.25
CA LYS A 243 -15.55 -11.25 9.04
C LYS A 243 -14.65 -11.50 10.26
N GLY A 244 -14.73 -10.66 11.29
CA GLY A 244 -13.96 -10.81 12.54
C GLY A 244 -12.46 -10.53 12.39
N ILE A 245 -12.03 -9.78 11.36
CA ILE A 245 -10.62 -9.49 11.12
C ILE A 245 -10.26 -8.14 11.76
N LEU A 246 -9.89 -8.17 13.05
CA LEU A 246 -9.66 -6.96 13.86
C LEU A 246 -8.60 -6.00 13.30
N THR A 247 -7.64 -6.49 12.52
CA THR A 247 -6.66 -5.64 11.82
C THR A 247 -7.34 -4.61 10.89
N ALA A 248 -8.50 -4.93 10.34
CA ALA A 248 -9.28 -4.00 9.50
C ALA A 248 -9.95 -2.88 10.30
N LEU A 249 -10.07 -3.00 11.62
CA LEU A 249 -10.59 -1.95 12.52
C LEU A 249 -9.48 -1.05 13.08
N THR A 250 -8.22 -1.40 12.82
CA THR A 250 -7.06 -0.61 13.22
C THR A 250 -6.22 -0.14 12.02
N PRO A 251 -6.83 0.32 10.91
CA PRO A 251 -6.06 1.01 9.90
C PRO A 251 -5.48 2.24 10.58
N ARG A 252 -4.15 2.40 10.55
CA ARG A 252 -3.46 3.45 11.32
C ARG A 252 -3.80 4.84 10.76
N ALA A 253 -4.98 5.37 11.08
CA ALA A 253 -5.25 6.79 11.11
C ALA A 253 -4.42 7.37 12.27
N GLY A 254 -3.60 8.39 12.00
CA GLY A 254 -2.94 9.17 13.07
C GLY A 254 -1.50 8.81 13.48
N GLY A 255 -0.74 8.04 12.69
CA GLY A 255 0.62 7.63 13.10
C GLY A 255 1.78 8.56 12.70
N TYR A 256 1.63 9.35 11.63
CA TYR A 256 2.72 10.16 11.10
C TYR A 256 2.45 11.63 11.38
N HIS A 257 3.20 12.16 12.34
CA HIS A 257 3.25 13.59 12.59
C HIS A 257 4.19 14.17 11.53
N PHE A 258 3.61 14.79 10.51
CA PHE A 258 4.34 15.60 9.55
C PHE A 258 4.30 17.06 9.99
N PRO A 259 5.36 17.85 9.69
CA PRO A 259 5.35 19.29 9.94
C PRO A 259 4.14 19.98 9.27
N PRO A 260 3.57 21.05 9.84
CA PRO A 260 2.41 21.75 9.28
C PRO A 260 2.62 22.18 7.82
N GLU A 261 3.81 22.68 7.50
CA GLU A 261 4.24 23.06 6.14
C GLU A 261 4.08 21.91 5.13
N THR A 262 4.35 20.68 5.55
CA THR A 262 4.20 19.46 4.72
C THR A 262 2.73 19.10 4.47
N LEU A 263 1.81 19.55 5.33
CA LEU A 263 0.37 19.27 5.24
C LEU A 263 -0.44 20.44 4.68
N LYS A 264 0.10 21.66 4.64
CA LYS A 264 -0.61 22.89 4.27
C LYS A 264 -1.38 22.77 2.95
N GLY A 265 -2.71 22.84 2.99
CA GLY A 265 -3.57 22.74 1.78
C GLY A 265 -3.89 21.31 1.33
N ILE A 266 -3.46 20.27 2.05
CA ILE A 266 -4.07 18.93 1.92
C ILE A 266 -5.38 18.92 2.73
N PRO A 267 -6.50 18.44 2.16
CA PRO A 267 -7.74 18.28 2.90
C PRO A 267 -7.53 17.26 4.03
N ILE A 268 -7.43 17.74 5.27
CA ILE A 268 -7.54 16.87 6.43
C ILE A 268 -9.04 16.77 6.71
N ASP A 269 -9.74 15.89 6.00
CA ASP A 269 -11.13 15.61 6.37
C ASP A 269 -11.14 15.08 7.81
N GLU A 270 -11.96 15.68 8.66
CA GLU A 270 -12.37 15.12 9.95
C GLU A 270 -13.30 13.92 9.67
N LEU A 271 -12.74 12.83 9.15
CA LEU A 271 -13.40 11.53 9.21
C LEU A 271 -13.32 11.01 10.65
N ASP A 272 -14.00 11.74 11.53
CA ASP A 272 -14.34 11.53 12.94
C ASP A 272 -13.47 10.52 13.71
N GLU A 273 -12.62 11.05 14.61
CA GLU A 273 -12.01 10.28 15.72
C GLU A 273 -13.00 10.04 16.88
N SER A 274 -14.22 10.60 16.83
CA SER A 274 -15.17 10.49 17.93
C SER A 274 -15.98 9.17 17.94
N ASP A 275 -16.15 8.69 19.17
CA ASP A 275 -16.91 7.54 19.67
C ASP A 275 -16.38 6.10 19.41
N GLY A 276 -15.63 5.60 20.40
CA GLY A 276 -15.86 4.25 20.94
C GLY A 276 -15.13 3.07 20.29
N TYR A 277 -13.91 3.26 19.76
CA TYR A 277 -13.23 2.26 18.92
C TYR A 277 -12.55 1.07 19.63
N LEU A 278 -12.68 0.92 20.95
CA LEU A 278 -12.25 -0.28 21.65
C LEU A 278 -13.42 -0.83 22.47
N PRO A 279 -13.82 -2.12 22.32
CA PRO A 279 -14.49 -2.75 23.42
C PRO A 279 -13.51 -2.69 24.60
N ARG A 280 -13.88 -1.94 25.65
CA ARG A 280 -13.25 -2.12 26.97
C ARG A 280 -13.38 -3.61 27.26
N ILE A 281 -12.29 -4.36 27.14
CA ILE A 281 -12.16 -5.65 27.79
C ILE A 281 -12.12 -5.29 29.27
N LEU A 282 -13.30 -5.16 29.88
CA LEU A 282 -13.43 -5.13 31.32
C LEU A 282 -12.79 -6.42 31.82
N PRO A 283 -11.77 -6.37 32.71
CA PRO A 283 -11.37 -7.57 33.40
C PRO A 283 -12.62 -8.10 34.10
N LYS A 284 -12.98 -9.36 33.82
CA LYS A 284 -14.04 -10.06 34.55
C LYS A 284 -13.74 -9.90 36.04
N ALA A 285 -14.53 -9.07 36.71
CA ALA A 285 -14.59 -9.03 38.15
C ALA A 285 -14.84 -10.46 38.64
N GLU A 286 -14.11 -10.79 39.68
CA GLU A 286 -13.97 -12.11 40.26
C GLU A 286 -15.33 -12.79 40.48
N ALA A 287 -15.40 -14.04 40.02
CA ALA A 287 -16.46 -14.94 40.37
C ALA A 287 -16.51 -15.09 41.90
N LYS A 288 -17.71 -14.89 42.44
CA LYS A 288 -18.15 -15.24 43.79
C LYS A 288 -17.37 -16.43 44.36
N ARG A 289 -16.63 -16.21 45.45
CA ARG A 289 -16.37 -17.27 46.42
C ARG A 289 -17.54 -17.30 47.40
N SER A 290 -18.33 -18.36 47.29
CA SER A 290 -19.34 -18.75 48.28
C SER A 290 -19.17 -20.24 48.54
N VAL A 291 -18.28 -20.59 49.48
CA VAL A 291 -18.19 -21.84 50.27
C VAL A 291 -17.25 -21.44 51.43
N VAL A 292 -17.61 -21.40 52.72
CA VAL A 292 -18.36 -22.32 53.59
C VAL A 292 -19.32 -21.51 54.47
#